data_AF-A0A173ZBT2-F1
#
_entry.id   AF-A0A173ZBT2-F1
#
_cell.length_a   1.000
_cell.length_b   1.000
_cell.length_c   1.000
_cell.angle_alpha   90.00
_cell.angle_beta   90.00
_cell.angle_gamma   90.00
#
_symmetry.space_group_name_H-M   'P 1'
#
loop_
_entity.id
_entity.type
_entity.pdbx_description
1 polymer ?
#
loop_
_entity_poly.entity_id
_entity_poly.type
_entity_poly.pdbx_seq_one_letter_code
_entity_poly.pdbx_strand_id
1 'polypeptide(L)'
;MLEAYLVPIAIFIVLGLIAGLLLSIASKKLAVEVDERVGKVRECLPGANCGACGYAGCDEYAVALIEKNEKITLCKPGGAAATAQIGEILGTEAEVGEREVAFVKCNGVPSATNAKYEYKGTQTCAANNLLFSGKGSCAFGCLGFGDCTVSCEFDAIHIVDGVAKVDPEKCTACGACIKTCPKAIIALRPISKEVKVLCNNKDKGGITRKACTNGCIGCMKCQKTCEFGAITVTNNVASIDHSKCTNCKACVEVCPVKCIHLD
;
A
#
# COMPACT_ATOMS: atom_id res chain seq x y z
N MET A 1 -2.22 -14.83 -69.22
CA MET A 1 -1.32 -15.05 -68.06
C MET A 1 -1.08 -13.76 -67.28
N LEU A 2 -0.74 -12.63 -67.92
CA LEU A 2 -0.51 -11.36 -67.22
C LEU A 2 -1.78 -10.75 -66.57
N GLU A 3 -2.93 -10.86 -67.23
CA GLU A 3 -4.22 -10.38 -66.68
C GLU A 3 -4.64 -11.09 -65.40
N ALA A 4 -4.29 -12.37 -65.24
CA ALA A 4 -4.63 -13.16 -64.05
C ALA A 4 -3.93 -12.66 -62.78
N TYR A 5 -2.81 -11.93 -62.91
CA TYR A 5 -2.07 -11.34 -61.80
C TYR A 5 -2.37 -9.84 -61.61
N LEU A 6 -2.62 -9.12 -62.71
CA LEU A 6 -2.92 -7.68 -62.67
C LEU A 6 -4.24 -7.37 -61.96
N VAL A 7 -5.28 -8.19 -62.14
CA VAL A 7 -6.59 -7.96 -61.51
C VAL A 7 -6.53 -8.08 -59.97
N PRO A 8 -5.97 -9.16 -59.38
CA PRO A 8 -5.78 -9.24 -57.93
C PRO A 8 -4.92 -8.10 -57.37
N ILE A 9 -3.81 -7.74 -58.05
CA ILE A 9 -2.92 -6.66 -57.61
C ILE A 9 -3.68 -5.32 -57.58
N ALA A 10 -4.45 -5.00 -58.63
CA ALA A 10 -5.25 -3.80 -58.68
C ALA A 10 -6.30 -3.76 -57.56
N ILE A 11 -6.96 -4.89 -57.27
CA ILE A 11 -7.93 -4.99 -56.17
C ILE A 11 -7.25 -4.70 -54.82
N PHE A 12 -6.08 -5.30 -54.54
CA PHE A 12 -5.36 -5.05 -53.29
C PHE A 12 -4.88 -3.60 -53.14
N ILE A 13 -4.42 -2.97 -54.22
CA ILE A 13 -4.02 -1.56 -54.21
C ILE A 13 -5.22 -0.65 -53.89
N VAL A 14 -6.37 -0.89 -54.52
CA VAL A 14 -7.59 -0.11 -54.31
C VAL A 14 -8.11 -0.31 -52.87
N LEU A 15 -8.14 -1.54 -52.38
CA LEU A 15 -8.56 -1.84 -51.00
C LEU A 15 -7.62 -1.19 -49.98
N GLY A 16 -6.30 -1.22 -50.22
CA GLY A 16 -5.30 -0.55 -49.39
C GLY A 16 -5.47 0.96 -49.35
N LEU A 17 -5.73 1.59 -50.49
CA LEU A 17 -6.01 3.03 -50.58
C LEU A 17 -7.30 3.40 -49.84
N ILE A 18 -8.37 2.62 -50.00
CA ILE A 18 -9.64 2.85 -49.31
C ILE A 18 -9.47 2.69 -47.79
N ALA A 19 -8.81 1.62 -47.35
CA ALA A 19 -8.56 1.37 -45.93
C ALA A 19 -7.66 2.46 -45.32
N GLY A 20 -6.61 2.89 -46.02
CA GLY A 20 -5.73 3.97 -45.59
C GLY A 20 -6.46 5.31 -45.49
N LEU A 21 -7.33 5.63 -46.46
CA LEU A 21 -8.14 6.83 -46.44
C LEU A 21 -9.14 6.82 -45.27
N LEU A 22 -9.81 5.69 -45.05
CA LEU A 22 -10.72 5.49 -43.92
C LEU A 22 -10.01 5.63 -42.57
N LEU A 23 -8.83 5.03 -42.41
CA LEU A 23 -8.01 5.16 -41.20
C LEU A 23 -7.53 6.60 -40.98
N SER A 24 -7.13 7.30 -42.04
CA SER A 24 -6.71 8.71 -41.94
C SER A 24 -7.86 9.62 -41.52
N ILE A 25 -9.05 9.42 -42.08
CA ILE A 25 -10.26 10.17 -41.71
C ILE A 25 -10.66 9.84 -40.27
N ALA A 26 -10.67 8.56 -39.89
CA ALA A 26 -10.99 8.13 -38.53
C ALA A 26 -9.99 8.72 -37.52
N SER A 27 -8.69 8.69 -37.82
CA SER A 27 -7.65 9.24 -36.96
C SER A 27 -7.81 10.74 -36.72
N LYS A 28 -8.16 11.53 -37.75
CA LYS A 28 -8.39 12.98 -37.58
C LYS A 28 -9.71 13.29 -36.89
N LYS A 29 -10.76 12.54 -37.17
CA LYS A 29 -12.11 12.81 -36.62
C LYS A 29 -12.25 12.34 -35.17
N LEU A 30 -11.45 11.35 -34.75
CA LEU A 30 -11.41 10.80 -33.40
C LEU A 30 -10.18 11.29 -32.61
N ALA A 31 -9.39 12.21 -33.17
CA ALA A 31 -8.28 12.82 -32.44
C ALA A 31 -8.84 13.62 -31.27
N VAL A 32 -8.60 13.13 -30.05
CA VAL A 32 -8.90 13.85 -28.83
C VAL A 32 -7.77 14.84 -28.60
N GLU A 33 -8.08 16.13 -28.50
CA GLU A 33 -7.11 17.13 -28.07
C GLU A 33 -6.72 16.83 -26.62
N VAL A 34 -5.53 16.24 -26.45
CA VAL A 34 -4.94 16.03 -25.13
C VAL A 34 -4.35 17.37 -24.71
N ASP A 35 -4.93 17.97 -23.66
CA ASP A 35 -4.39 19.18 -23.05
C ASP A 35 -2.91 18.97 -22.71
N GLU A 36 -2.02 19.81 -23.24
CA GLU A 36 -0.56 19.68 -23.06
C GLU A 36 -0.15 19.65 -21.57
N ARG A 37 -1.00 20.19 -20.68
CA ARG A 37 -0.79 20.14 -19.23
C ARG A 37 -0.87 18.72 -18.68
N VAL A 38 -1.64 17.81 -19.29
CA VAL A 38 -1.74 16.41 -18.86
C VAL A 38 -0.37 15.74 -18.93
N GLY A 39 0.36 15.95 -20.02
CA GLY A 39 1.72 15.43 -20.19
C GLY A 39 2.67 15.96 -19.11
N LYS A 40 2.64 17.27 -18.85
CA LYS A 40 3.48 17.90 -17.82
C LYS A 40 3.17 17.38 -16.42
N VAL A 41 1.88 17.28 -16.06
CA VAL A 41 1.44 16.71 -14.78
C VAL A 41 1.87 15.25 -14.66
N ARG A 42 1.79 14.47 -15.74
CA ARG A 42 2.17 13.06 -15.77
C ARG A 42 3.66 12.84 -15.52
N GLU A 43 4.51 13.76 -15.98
CA GLU A 43 5.97 13.74 -15.73
C GLU A 43 6.32 14.03 -14.27
N CYS A 44 5.50 14.81 -13.55
CA CYS A 44 5.65 15.05 -12.12
C CYS A 44 5.25 13.84 -11.26
N LEU A 45 4.51 12.88 -11.82
CA LEU A 45 4.05 11.71 -11.09
C LEU A 45 5.09 10.56 -11.12
N PRO A 46 5.21 9.76 -10.04
CA PRO A 46 6.21 8.69 -9.95
C PRO A 46 6.10 7.55 -10.97
N GLY A 47 5.02 7.49 -11.76
CA GLY A 47 4.80 6.43 -12.75
C GLY A 47 4.55 5.02 -12.19
N ALA A 48 4.43 4.86 -10.86
CA ALA A 48 4.28 3.57 -10.20
C ALA A 48 2.89 2.89 -10.40
N ASN A 49 1.89 3.60 -10.92
CA ASN A 49 0.55 3.05 -11.21
C ASN A 49 -0.09 2.23 -10.06
N CYS A 50 0.24 2.55 -8.81
CA CYS A 50 -0.14 1.75 -7.64
C CYS A 50 -1.63 1.87 -7.22
N GLY A 51 -2.35 2.83 -7.80
CA GLY A 51 -3.76 3.11 -7.50
C GLY A 51 -4.05 3.67 -6.10
N ALA A 52 -3.03 4.13 -5.37
CA ALA A 52 -3.18 4.71 -4.04
C ALA A 52 -4.09 5.95 -3.99
N CYS A 53 -4.13 6.71 -5.08
CA CYS A 53 -4.95 7.90 -5.25
C CYS A 53 -6.41 7.59 -5.66
N GLY A 54 -6.77 6.33 -5.88
CA GLY A 54 -8.11 5.91 -6.32
C GLY A 54 -8.31 5.79 -7.84
N TYR A 55 -7.29 6.12 -8.63
CA TYR A 55 -7.28 6.02 -10.09
C TYR A 55 -6.50 4.77 -10.56
N ALA A 56 -6.77 4.25 -11.75
CA ALA A 56 -6.13 3.04 -12.26
C ALA A 56 -4.63 3.23 -12.56
N GLY A 57 -4.21 4.46 -12.82
CA GLY A 57 -2.81 4.79 -13.11
C GLY A 57 -2.50 6.29 -12.99
N CYS A 58 -1.22 6.61 -13.14
CA CYS A 58 -0.73 8.00 -13.09
C CYS A 58 -1.32 8.84 -14.23
N ASP A 59 -1.51 8.26 -15.41
CA ASP A 59 -2.10 8.92 -16.58
C ASP A 59 -3.57 9.32 -16.32
N GLU A 60 -4.36 8.40 -15.76
CA GLU A 60 -5.76 8.69 -15.43
C GLU A 60 -5.88 9.75 -14.33
N TYR A 61 -4.99 9.72 -13.33
CA TYR A 61 -4.94 10.76 -12.31
C TYR A 61 -4.54 12.12 -12.89
N ALA A 62 -3.55 12.17 -13.79
CA ALA A 62 -3.14 13.40 -14.46
C ALA A 62 -4.28 14.03 -15.29
N VAL A 63 -5.05 13.21 -16.00
CA VAL A 63 -6.26 13.66 -16.71
C VAL A 63 -7.32 14.17 -15.71
N ALA A 64 -7.58 13.43 -14.63
CA ALA A 64 -8.56 13.82 -13.62
C ALA A 64 -8.24 15.15 -12.91
N LEU A 65 -6.95 15.45 -12.70
CA LEU A 65 -6.53 16.74 -12.13
C LEU A 65 -6.94 17.93 -13.01
N ILE A 66 -6.97 17.75 -14.33
CA ILE A 66 -7.29 18.83 -15.27
C ILE A 66 -8.78 18.85 -15.61
N GLU A 67 -9.35 17.70 -15.97
CA GLU A 67 -10.74 17.61 -16.42
C GLU A 67 -11.75 17.67 -15.27
N LYS A 68 -11.41 17.09 -14.12
CA LYS A 68 -12.31 16.98 -12.96
C LYS A 68 -11.94 17.92 -11.82
N ASN A 69 -10.86 18.69 -11.96
CA ASN A 69 -10.33 19.58 -10.92
C ASN A 69 -10.12 18.84 -9.58
N GLU A 70 -9.57 17.62 -9.66
CA GLU A 70 -9.33 16.75 -8.50
C GLU A 70 -8.22 17.31 -7.59
N LYS A 71 -8.18 16.86 -6.33
CA LYS A 71 -7.14 17.24 -5.37
C LYS A 71 -5.73 16.81 -5.82
N ILE A 72 -4.79 17.76 -5.84
CA ILE A 72 -3.38 17.53 -6.20
C ILE A 72 -2.56 16.75 -5.15
N THR A 73 -3.12 16.56 -3.95
CA THR A 73 -2.46 15.92 -2.79
C THR A 73 -2.67 14.40 -2.71
N LEU A 74 -3.38 13.78 -3.66
CA LEU A 74 -3.76 12.37 -3.58
C LEU A 74 -2.60 11.41 -3.90
N CYS A 75 -1.56 11.88 -4.60
CA CYS A 75 -0.40 11.04 -4.93
C CYS A 75 0.52 10.86 -3.72
N LYS A 76 0.19 9.90 -2.83
CA LYS A 76 1.06 9.55 -1.68
C LYS A 76 2.51 9.27 -2.09
N PRO A 77 2.80 8.51 -3.16
CA PRO A 77 4.18 8.22 -3.51
C PRO A 77 4.96 9.42 -4.04
N GLY A 78 4.29 10.38 -4.69
CA GLY A 78 4.90 11.62 -5.15
C GLY A 78 5.06 12.66 -4.05
N GLY A 79 4.21 12.59 -3.01
CA GLY A 79 4.31 13.39 -1.81
C GLY A 79 4.33 14.89 -2.08
N ALA A 80 5.10 15.62 -1.26
CA ALA A 80 5.21 17.07 -1.36
C ALA A 80 5.82 17.54 -2.68
N ALA A 81 6.81 16.79 -3.19
CA ALA A 81 7.52 17.15 -4.42
C ALA A 81 6.57 17.16 -5.63
N ALA A 82 5.80 16.08 -5.83
CA ALA A 82 4.83 16.01 -6.91
C ALA A 82 3.71 17.04 -6.73
N THR A 83 3.22 17.24 -5.50
CA THR A 83 2.15 18.22 -5.22
C THR A 83 2.60 19.64 -5.58
N ALA A 84 3.82 20.04 -5.20
CA ALA A 84 4.34 21.36 -5.50
C ALA A 84 4.48 21.60 -7.00
N GLN A 85 5.09 20.66 -7.73
CA GLN A 85 5.27 20.76 -9.19
C GLN A 85 3.93 20.80 -9.93
N ILE A 86 2.97 19.97 -9.52
CA ILE A 86 1.62 19.96 -10.11
C ILE A 86 0.89 21.27 -9.79
N GLY A 87 1.05 21.80 -8.58
CA GLY A 87 0.49 23.08 -8.17
C GLY A 87 1.00 24.25 -9.02
N GLU A 88 2.29 24.27 -9.36
CA GLU A 88 2.87 25.26 -10.28
C GLU A 88 2.26 25.17 -11.68
N ILE A 89 2.01 23.96 -12.19
CA ILE A 89 1.41 23.74 -13.52
C ILE A 89 -0.06 24.16 -13.55
N LEU A 90 -0.81 23.89 -12.48
CA LEU A 90 -2.26 24.13 -12.41
C LEU A 90 -2.62 25.50 -11.81
N GLY A 91 -1.65 26.21 -11.23
CA GLY A 91 -1.87 27.48 -10.53
C GLY A 91 -2.62 27.31 -9.21
N THR A 92 -2.48 26.16 -8.55
CA THR A 92 -3.21 25.80 -7.32
C THR A 92 -2.24 25.49 -6.21
N GLU A 93 -2.38 26.16 -5.07
CA GLU A 93 -1.65 25.83 -3.85
C GLU A 93 -2.41 24.77 -3.03
N ALA A 94 -1.70 23.80 -2.48
CA ALA A 94 -2.28 22.84 -1.53
C ALA A 94 -1.32 22.54 -0.40
N GLU A 95 -1.85 22.47 0.81
CA GLU A 95 -1.11 21.97 1.96
C GLU A 95 -0.88 20.47 1.82
N VAL A 96 0.38 20.07 1.84
CA VAL A 96 0.77 18.67 1.79
C VAL A 96 0.66 18.08 3.18
N GLY A 97 -0.14 17.03 3.32
CA GLY A 97 -0.23 16.27 4.57
C GLY A 97 1.12 15.65 4.96
N GLU A 98 1.28 15.35 6.25
CA GLU A 98 2.51 14.75 6.76
C GLU A 98 2.82 13.42 6.05
N ARG A 99 4.10 13.17 5.73
CA ARG A 99 4.56 11.92 5.15
C ARG A 99 4.17 10.75 6.07
N GLU A 100 3.55 9.73 5.49
CA GLU A 100 3.22 8.49 6.18
C GLU A 100 4.25 7.39 5.87
N VAL A 101 4.30 6.37 6.73
CA VAL A 101 5.11 5.16 6.58
C VAL A 101 4.28 3.94 6.96
N ALA A 102 4.46 2.84 6.23
CA ALA A 102 3.83 1.58 6.55
C ALA A 102 4.54 0.90 7.73
N PHE A 103 3.79 0.22 8.58
CA PHE A 103 4.33 -0.65 9.62
C PHE A 103 3.47 -1.91 9.77
N VAL A 104 4.10 -2.97 10.24
CA VAL A 104 3.45 -4.27 10.41
C VAL A 104 3.04 -4.44 11.87
N LYS A 105 1.76 -4.71 12.12
CA LYS A 105 1.18 -4.96 13.46
C LYS A 105 1.50 -6.38 13.97
N CYS A 106 2.77 -6.77 13.90
CA CYS A 106 3.23 -8.06 14.37
C CYS A 106 4.71 -7.99 14.79
N ASN A 107 5.02 -8.51 15.96
CA ASN A 107 6.38 -8.83 16.41
C ASN A 107 6.47 -10.30 16.90
N GLY A 108 5.72 -11.18 16.24
CA GLY A 108 5.65 -12.61 16.54
C GLY A 108 6.79 -13.38 15.89
N VAL A 109 8.04 -13.00 16.22
CA VAL A 109 9.25 -13.70 15.77
C VAL A 109 9.25 -15.17 16.23
N PRO A 110 10.03 -16.08 15.61
CA PRO A 110 10.09 -17.49 15.97
C PRO A 110 10.40 -17.78 17.45
N SER A 111 11.11 -16.89 18.15
CA SER A 111 11.36 -17.04 19.59
C SER A 111 10.14 -16.71 20.46
N ALA A 112 9.13 -16.05 19.90
CA ALA A 112 7.93 -15.61 20.61
C ALA A 112 6.69 -16.46 20.30
N THR A 113 6.65 -17.15 19.16
CA THR A 113 5.49 -17.92 18.67
C THR A 113 5.90 -19.33 18.25
N ASN A 114 4.94 -20.26 18.27
CA ASN A 114 5.15 -21.63 17.83
C ASN A 114 4.51 -21.89 16.46
N ALA A 115 4.90 -22.95 15.77
CA ALA A 115 4.20 -23.44 14.58
C ALA A 115 3.10 -24.44 14.98
N LYS A 116 1.95 -24.38 14.32
CA LYS A 116 0.90 -25.41 14.40
C LYS A 116 1.27 -26.66 13.59
N TYR A 117 1.89 -26.43 12.43
CA TYR A 117 2.27 -27.45 11.45
C TYR A 117 3.36 -26.91 10.51
N GLU A 118 4.03 -27.80 9.79
CA GLU A 118 4.97 -27.45 8.73
C GLU A 118 4.20 -27.27 7.40
N TYR A 119 4.33 -26.10 6.76
CA TYR A 119 3.62 -25.81 5.53
C TYR A 119 4.46 -26.15 4.30
N LYS A 120 3.98 -27.08 3.47
CA LYS A 120 4.64 -27.54 2.23
C LYS A 120 3.91 -27.14 0.95
N GLY A 121 2.98 -26.18 1.04
CA GLY A 121 2.22 -25.69 -0.12
C GLY A 121 2.93 -24.56 -0.88
N THR A 122 2.17 -23.84 -1.71
CA THR A 122 2.63 -22.66 -2.44
C THR A 122 3.15 -21.59 -1.47
N GLN A 123 4.38 -21.14 -1.67
CA GLN A 123 5.11 -20.26 -0.74
C GLN A 123 4.60 -18.79 -0.79
N THR A 124 3.31 -18.57 -0.52
CA THR A 124 2.68 -17.24 -0.43
C THR A 124 1.86 -17.13 0.85
N CYS A 125 1.71 -15.91 1.36
CA CYS A 125 0.88 -15.64 2.52
C CYS A 125 -0.59 -15.94 2.18
N ALA A 126 -1.04 -15.62 0.98
CA ALA A 126 -2.39 -15.90 0.52
C ALA A 126 -2.73 -17.39 0.61
N ALA A 127 -1.87 -18.26 0.06
CA ALA A 127 -2.09 -19.70 0.09
C ALA A 127 -1.97 -20.28 1.51
N ASN A 128 -1.00 -19.82 2.30
CA ASN A 128 -0.85 -20.27 3.68
C ASN A 128 -2.04 -19.84 4.56
N ASN A 129 -2.60 -18.65 4.34
CA ASN A 129 -3.72 -18.13 5.13
C ASN A 129 -5.00 -18.99 4.99
N LEU A 130 -5.20 -19.67 3.86
CA LEU A 130 -6.35 -20.55 3.63
C LEU A 130 -6.33 -21.80 4.53
N LEU A 131 -5.15 -22.24 4.97
CA LEU A 131 -5.01 -23.42 5.83
C LEU A 131 -4.94 -23.01 7.29
N PHE A 132 -6.07 -23.11 7.99
CA PHE A 132 -6.18 -22.83 9.44
C PHE A 132 -5.67 -21.44 9.86
N SER A 133 -5.87 -20.45 8.99
CA SER A 133 -5.36 -19.08 9.19
C SER A 133 -3.83 -19.07 9.34
N GLY A 134 -3.14 -19.94 8.63
CA GLY A 134 -1.69 -19.98 8.53
C GLY A 134 -0.98 -20.89 9.53
N LYS A 135 0.31 -21.09 9.26
CA LYS A 135 1.17 -22.08 9.95
C LYS A 135 1.46 -21.75 11.41
N GLY A 136 1.39 -20.48 11.80
CA GLY A 136 1.70 -20.05 13.16
C GLY A 136 0.58 -20.40 14.16
N SER A 137 0.95 -20.65 15.42
CA SER A 137 0.02 -20.79 16.55
C SER A 137 -0.93 -19.60 16.65
N CYS A 138 -0.42 -18.39 16.39
CA CYS A 138 -1.20 -17.18 16.27
C CYS A 138 -1.93 -17.09 14.91
N ALA A 139 -3.26 -17.09 14.92
CA ALA A 139 -4.08 -16.94 13.71
C ALA A 139 -4.05 -15.52 13.10
N PHE A 140 -3.52 -14.52 13.81
CA PHE A 140 -3.54 -13.11 13.41
C PHE A 140 -2.16 -12.57 13.00
N GLY A 141 -1.10 -13.35 13.21
CA GLY A 141 0.27 -12.92 13.00
C GLY A 141 0.67 -12.86 11.52
N CYS A 142 1.81 -12.22 11.26
CA CYS A 142 2.50 -12.31 9.98
C CYS A 142 2.82 -13.78 9.66
N LEU A 143 2.67 -14.16 8.39
CA LEU A 143 2.95 -15.54 7.95
C LEU A 143 4.38 -15.73 7.45
N GLY A 144 5.05 -14.63 7.07
CA GLY A 144 6.46 -14.61 6.69
C GLY A 144 6.77 -15.08 5.27
N PHE A 145 5.78 -15.20 4.37
CA PHE A 145 6.00 -15.67 2.99
C PHE A 145 6.19 -14.55 1.94
N GLY A 146 6.10 -13.28 2.34
CA GLY A 146 6.60 -12.19 1.48
C GLY A 146 5.66 -11.63 0.40
N ASP A 147 4.36 -11.90 0.41
CA ASP A 147 3.44 -11.28 -0.58
C ASP A 147 3.54 -9.74 -0.60
N CYS A 148 3.78 -9.13 0.57
CA CYS A 148 4.00 -7.70 0.72
C CYS A 148 5.38 -7.23 0.21
N THR A 149 6.40 -8.09 0.24
CA THR A 149 7.74 -7.80 -0.29
C THR A 149 7.70 -7.83 -1.80
N VAL A 150 7.01 -8.81 -2.39
CA VAL A 150 6.77 -8.91 -3.83
C VAL A 150 5.96 -7.73 -4.37
N SER A 151 4.98 -7.24 -3.62
CA SER A 151 4.15 -6.11 -4.04
C SER A 151 4.82 -4.74 -3.88
N CYS A 152 6.05 -4.67 -3.35
CA CYS A 152 6.70 -3.40 -3.06
C CYS A 152 7.71 -3.06 -4.16
N GLU A 153 7.37 -2.09 -5.02
CA GLU A 153 8.27 -1.62 -6.08
C GLU A 153 9.41 -0.74 -5.57
N PHE A 154 9.35 -0.31 -4.31
CA PHE A 154 10.32 0.60 -3.67
C PHE A 154 11.33 -0.14 -2.79
N ASP A 155 11.31 -1.48 -2.75
CA ASP A 155 12.20 -2.28 -1.92
C ASP A 155 12.15 -1.93 -0.41
N ALA A 156 10.99 -1.44 0.05
CA ALA A 156 10.83 -0.87 1.38
C ALA A 156 10.38 -1.89 2.44
N ILE A 157 10.16 -3.16 2.11
CA ILE A 157 9.64 -4.16 3.06
C ILE A 157 10.29 -5.51 2.83
N HIS A 158 10.77 -6.12 3.91
CA HIS A 158 11.56 -7.35 3.90
C HIS A 158 11.10 -8.31 4.99
N ILE A 159 11.22 -9.62 4.75
CA ILE A 159 10.96 -10.62 5.80
C ILE A 159 12.24 -10.78 6.62
N VAL A 160 12.17 -10.41 7.90
CA VAL A 160 13.28 -10.53 8.87
C VAL A 160 12.74 -11.27 10.09
N ASP A 161 13.42 -12.36 10.48
CA ASP A 161 12.98 -13.22 11.58
C ASP A 161 11.54 -13.73 11.38
N GLY A 162 11.16 -14.10 10.16
CA GLY A 162 9.84 -14.61 9.83
C GLY A 162 8.69 -13.59 9.89
N VAL A 163 8.99 -12.30 10.10
CA VAL A 163 8.02 -11.20 10.15
C VAL A 163 8.42 -10.12 9.15
N ALA A 164 7.44 -9.52 8.48
CA ALA A 164 7.69 -8.40 7.59
C ALA A 164 8.10 -7.14 8.39
N LYS A 165 9.24 -6.52 8.04
CA LYS A 165 9.74 -5.25 8.58
C LYS A 165 9.81 -4.23 7.44
N VAL A 166 9.39 -3.00 7.71
CA VAL A 166 9.36 -1.90 6.73
C VAL A 166 10.52 -0.98 7.01
N ASP A 167 11.22 -0.57 5.96
CA ASP A 167 12.22 0.49 5.93
C ASP A 167 11.50 1.85 5.76
N PRO A 168 11.54 2.73 6.78
CA PRO A 168 10.90 4.04 6.70
C PRO A 168 11.50 4.98 5.65
N GLU A 169 12.77 4.81 5.31
CA GLU A 169 13.46 5.71 4.37
C GLU A 169 12.95 5.49 2.95
N LYS A 170 12.78 4.22 2.57
CA LYS A 170 12.31 3.82 1.23
C LYS A 170 10.79 3.81 1.08
N CYS A 171 10.04 3.77 2.19
CA CYS A 171 8.59 3.67 2.12
C CYS A 171 7.95 4.97 1.59
N THR A 172 7.07 4.83 0.59
CA THR A 172 6.33 5.91 -0.06
C THR A 172 4.84 5.94 0.31
N ALA A 173 4.42 5.13 1.29
CA ALA A 173 3.03 5.00 1.73
C ALA A 173 2.00 4.70 0.61
N CYS A 174 2.42 4.03 -0.47
CA CYS A 174 1.54 3.66 -1.59
C CYS A 174 0.42 2.67 -1.21
N GLY A 175 0.55 1.95 -0.09
CA GLY A 175 -0.47 1.02 0.40
C GLY A 175 -0.58 -0.32 -0.35
N ALA A 176 0.28 -0.60 -1.33
CA ALA A 176 0.28 -1.87 -2.07
C ALA A 176 0.42 -3.09 -1.12
N CYS A 177 1.30 -2.98 -0.12
CA CYS A 177 1.50 -4.00 0.91
C CYS A 177 0.25 -4.20 1.79
N ILE A 178 -0.54 -3.16 2.04
CA ILE A 178 -1.78 -3.23 2.81
C ILE A 178 -2.83 -4.02 2.04
N LYS A 179 -2.96 -3.74 0.73
CA LYS A 179 -3.92 -4.40 -0.16
C LYS A 179 -3.62 -5.89 -0.34
N THR A 180 -2.34 -6.25 -0.49
CA THR A 180 -1.94 -7.65 -0.74
C THR A 180 -1.95 -8.52 0.53
N CYS A 181 -1.76 -7.92 1.71
CA CYS A 181 -1.62 -8.68 2.95
C CYS A 181 -2.93 -9.39 3.35
N PRO A 182 -3.01 -10.75 3.26
CA PRO A 182 -4.26 -11.48 3.53
C PRO A 182 -4.66 -11.45 5.01
N LYS A 183 -3.75 -11.02 5.89
CA LYS A 183 -3.97 -10.85 7.33
C LYS A 183 -4.48 -9.46 7.72
N ALA A 184 -4.45 -8.49 6.80
CA ALA A 184 -4.76 -7.08 7.07
C ALA A 184 -4.04 -6.51 8.32
N ILE A 185 -2.73 -6.81 8.45
CA ILE A 185 -1.91 -6.38 9.60
C ILE A 185 -0.97 -5.21 9.30
N ILE A 186 -0.97 -4.69 8.08
CA ILE A 186 -0.12 -3.57 7.71
C ILE A 186 -0.97 -2.30 7.78
N ALA A 187 -0.43 -1.24 8.39
CA ALA A 187 -1.11 0.05 8.50
C ALA A 187 -0.13 1.18 8.24
N LEU A 188 -0.66 2.36 7.92
CA LEU A 188 0.10 3.59 7.81
C LEU A 188 0.10 4.34 9.14
N ARG A 189 1.19 5.05 9.39
CA ARG A 189 1.31 6.05 10.45
C ARG A 189 2.06 7.26 9.90
N PRO A 190 1.83 8.48 10.42
CA PRO A 190 2.70 9.61 10.12
C PRO A 190 4.13 9.33 10.60
N ILE A 191 5.12 9.77 9.82
CA ILE A 191 6.53 9.48 10.09
C ILE A 191 6.97 10.07 11.42
N SER A 192 6.45 11.25 11.82
CA SER A 192 6.74 11.86 13.12
C SER A 192 6.26 11.02 14.30
N LYS A 193 5.30 10.11 14.11
CA LYS A 193 4.68 9.33 15.20
C LYS A 193 5.35 7.96 15.34
N GLU A 194 6.48 7.89 16.03
CA GLU A 194 7.30 6.69 16.19
C GLU A 194 6.60 5.55 16.95
N VAL A 195 5.69 5.87 17.87
CA VAL A 195 5.04 4.87 18.72
C VAL A 195 4.08 4.00 17.89
N LYS A 196 4.28 2.68 17.91
CA LYS A 196 3.44 1.72 17.18
C LYS A 196 3.12 0.46 17.98
N VAL A 197 1.93 -0.11 17.77
CA VAL A 197 1.54 -1.40 18.34
C VAL A 197 1.86 -2.52 17.36
N LEU A 198 2.76 -3.43 17.74
CA LEU A 198 3.21 -4.57 16.94
C LEU A 198 2.40 -5.84 17.24
N CYS A 199 1.08 -5.71 17.33
CA CYS A 199 0.18 -6.84 17.55
C CYS A 199 -1.19 -6.61 16.90
N ASN A 200 -1.76 -7.68 16.34
CA ASN A 200 -3.13 -7.72 15.81
C ASN A 200 -3.96 -8.90 16.37
N ASN A 201 -3.43 -9.62 17.37
CA ASN A 201 -4.14 -10.75 17.97
C ASN A 201 -5.34 -10.25 18.79
N LYS A 202 -6.54 -10.74 18.43
CA LYS A 202 -7.82 -10.35 19.05
C LYS A 202 -8.32 -11.34 20.11
N ASP A 203 -7.59 -12.43 20.33
CA ASP A 203 -7.91 -13.42 21.35
C ASP A 203 -7.76 -12.84 22.76
N LYS A 204 -8.43 -13.48 23.73
CA LYS A 204 -8.24 -13.15 25.14
C LYS A 204 -6.79 -13.40 25.56
N GLY A 205 -6.26 -12.58 26.46
CA GLY A 205 -4.85 -12.62 26.86
C GLY A 205 -4.31 -14.00 27.28
N GLY A 206 -5.11 -14.83 27.95
CA GLY A 206 -4.72 -16.20 28.30
C GLY A 206 -4.50 -17.12 27.09
N ILE A 207 -5.28 -16.95 26.03
CA ILE A 207 -5.10 -17.66 24.75
C ILE A 207 -3.92 -17.05 24.00
N THR A 208 -3.86 -15.71 23.93
CA THR A 208 -2.76 -15.00 23.28
C THR A 208 -1.40 -15.43 23.83
N ARG A 209 -1.24 -15.53 25.16
CA ARG A 209 0.04 -15.92 25.78
C ARG A 209 0.46 -17.36 25.52
N LYS A 210 -0.49 -18.26 25.26
CA LYS A 210 -0.18 -19.63 24.80
C LYS A 210 0.29 -19.63 23.35
N ALA A 211 -0.26 -18.74 22.52
CA ALA A 211 0.10 -18.64 21.11
C ALA A 211 1.39 -17.85 20.87
N CYS A 212 1.55 -16.70 21.54
CA CYS A 212 2.64 -15.75 21.35
C CYS A 212 2.98 -15.01 22.65
N THR A 213 4.24 -15.05 23.06
CA THR A 213 4.72 -14.35 24.27
C THR A 213 4.75 -12.82 24.10
N ASN A 214 4.94 -12.33 22.87
CA ASN A 214 4.95 -10.89 22.54
C ASN A 214 3.54 -10.32 22.23
N GLY A 215 2.49 -11.13 22.33
CA GLY A 215 1.14 -10.72 21.96
C GLY A 215 0.47 -9.82 23.00
N CYS A 216 -0.30 -8.84 22.53
CA CYS A 216 -1.12 -7.98 23.39
C CYS A 216 -2.13 -8.83 24.18
N ILE A 217 -2.21 -8.60 25.50
CA ILE A 217 -3.10 -9.33 26.40
C ILE A 217 -4.37 -8.56 26.79
N GLY A 218 -4.60 -7.40 26.18
CA GLY A 218 -5.79 -6.59 26.45
C GLY A 218 -5.88 -5.99 27.87
N CYS A 219 -4.74 -5.83 28.58
CA CYS A 219 -4.74 -5.39 30.00
C CYS A 219 -5.10 -3.91 30.24
N MET A 220 -5.28 -3.12 29.18
CA MET A 220 -5.65 -1.70 29.23
C MET A 220 -4.68 -0.74 29.96
N LYS A 221 -3.48 -1.20 30.40
CA LYS A 221 -2.49 -0.32 31.05
C LYS A 221 -2.11 0.87 30.17
N CYS A 222 -1.77 0.62 28.90
CA CYS A 222 -1.42 1.66 27.93
C CYS A 222 -2.56 2.68 27.68
N GLN A 223 -3.82 2.22 27.66
CA GLN A 223 -4.98 3.09 27.52
C GLN A 223 -5.17 3.97 28.76
N LYS A 224 -5.05 3.40 29.96
CA LYS A 224 -5.21 4.15 31.23
C LYS A 224 -4.10 5.18 31.46
N THR A 225 -2.87 4.88 31.03
CA THR A 225 -1.73 5.79 31.15
C THR A 225 -1.73 6.91 30.11
N CYS A 226 -2.50 6.79 29.02
CA CYS A 226 -2.49 7.78 27.96
C CYS A 226 -3.38 8.99 28.32
N GLU A 227 -2.76 10.07 28.76
CA GLU A 227 -3.45 11.34 29.10
C GLU A 227 -4.11 12.02 27.89
N PHE A 228 -3.64 11.72 26.68
CA PHE A 228 -4.14 12.29 25.43
C PHE A 228 -5.29 11.48 24.80
N GLY A 229 -5.66 10.33 25.39
CA GLY A 229 -6.68 9.45 24.81
C GLY A 229 -6.32 8.89 23.43
N ALA A 230 -5.02 8.79 23.13
CA ALA A 230 -4.52 8.30 21.84
C ALA A 230 -4.52 6.77 21.72
N ILE A 231 -4.71 6.03 22.83
CA ILE A 231 -4.70 4.56 22.81
C ILE A 231 -6.04 4.02 23.26
N THR A 232 -6.58 3.11 22.46
CA THR A 232 -7.81 2.37 22.78
C THR A 232 -7.55 0.88 22.66
N VAL A 233 -8.01 0.10 23.63
CA VAL A 233 -8.01 -1.36 23.58
C VAL A 233 -9.40 -1.82 23.15
N THR A 234 -9.48 -2.41 21.96
CA THR A 234 -10.71 -3.01 21.43
C THR A 234 -10.42 -4.44 21.01
N ASN A 235 -11.36 -5.37 21.25
CA ASN A 235 -11.17 -6.79 20.94
C ASN A 235 -9.83 -7.35 21.48
N ASN A 236 -9.49 -7.04 22.73
CA ASN A 236 -8.27 -7.47 23.41
C ASN A 236 -6.94 -6.97 22.81
N VAL A 237 -6.95 -6.08 21.82
CA VAL A 237 -5.74 -5.51 21.21
C VAL A 237 -5.73 -3.98 21.30
N ALA A 238 -4.55 -3.40 21.54
CA ALA A 238 -4.37 -1.96 21.57
C ALA A 238 -4.24 -1.38 20.14
N SER A 239 -4.83 -0.23 19.90
CA SER A 239 -4.67 0.58 18.69
C SER A 239 -4.36 2.03 19.07
N ILE A 240 -3.47 2.68 18.30
CA ILE A 240 -3.10 4.08 18.48
C ILE A 240 -3.81 4.94 17.44
N ASP A 241 -4.43 6.01 17.88
CA ASP A 241 -4.83 7.16 17.08
C ASP A 241 -3.64 8.13 16.99
N HIS A 242 -2.98 8.13 15.84
CA HIS A 242 -1.77 8.94 15.62
C HIS A 242 -2.05 10.44 15.57
N SER A 243 -3.30 10.86 15.38
CA SER A 243 -3.67 12.29 15.41
C SER A 243 -3.57 12.88 16.83
N LYS A 244 -3.78 12.05 17.86
CA LYS A 244 -3.73 12.46 19.28
C LYS A 244 -2.41 12.11 19.96
N CYS A 245 -1.62 11.22 19.37
CA CYS A 245 -0.38 10.75 19.96
C CYS A 245 0.69 11.86 19.95
N THR A 246 1.31 12.11 21.10
CA THR A 246 2.37 13.11 21.29
C THR A 246 3.77 12.50 21.38
N ASN A 247 3.91 11.19 21.17
CA ASN A 247 5.16 10.43 21.37
C ASN A 247 5.78 10.57 22.78
N CYS A 248 4.97 10.72 23.83
CA CYS A 248 5.46 10.78 25.21
C CYS A 248 6.05 9.47 25.75
N LYS A 249 5.97 8.36 24.99
CA LYS A 249 6.55 7.03 25.29
C LYS A 249 5.99 6.31 26.53
N ALA A 250 5.15 6.94 27.35
CA ALA A 250 4.57 6.34 28.56
C ALA A 250 3.87 4.99 28.32
N CYS A 251 3.18 4.84 27.17
CA CYS A 251 2.53 3.58 26.81
C CYS A 251 3.49 2.41 26.52
N VAL A 252 4.70 2.71 26.04
CA VAL A 252 5.77 1.73 25.76
C VAL A 252 6.28 1.15 27.07
N GLU A 253 6.51 2.02 28.06
CA GLU A 253 7.07 1.66 29.37
C GLU A 253 6.11 0.78 30.19
N VAL A 254 4.82 1.08 30.17
CA VAL A 254 3.82 0.34 30.97
C VAL A 254 3.38 -0.99 30.34
N CYS A 255 3.79 -1.29 29.10
CA CYS A 255 3.35 -2.48 28.39
C CYS A 255 4.07 -3.74 28.90
N PRO A 256 3.38 -4.65 29.64
CA PRO A 256 4.05 -5.77 30.31
C PRO A 256 4.60 -6.82 29.35
N VAL A 257 4.05 -6.89 28.13
CA VAL A 257 4.43 -7.82 27.06
C VAL A 257 5.27 -7.15 25.98
N LYS A 258 5.62 -5.87 26.16
CA LYS A 258 6.44 -5.07 25.23
C LYS A 258 5.97 -5.15 23.77
N CYS A 259 4.64 -5.19 23.54
CA CYS A 259 4.09 -5.22 22.18
C CYS A 259 3.92 -3.83 21.56
N ILE A 260 4.34 -2.77 22.25
CA ILE A 260 4.34 -1.39 21.76
C ILE A 260 5.80 -0.98 21.64
N HIS A 261 6.21 -0.49 20.47
CA HIS A 261 7.59 -0.20 20.13
C HIS A 261 7.73 1.23 19.62
N LEU A 262 8.97 1.73 19.64
CA LEU A 262 9.44 2.90 18.92
C LEU A 262 10.20 2.40 17.69
N ASP A 263 10.11 3.16 16.59
CA ASP A 263 11.02 3.01 15.44
C ASP A 263 12.38 3.65 15.73
#